data_AF-A0A2N6DV39-F1
#
_entry.id   AF-A0A2N6DV39-F1
#
_cell.length_a   1.000
_cell.length_b   1.000
_cell.length_c   1.000
_cell.angle_alpha   90.00
_cell.angle_beta   90.00
_cell.angle_gamma   90.00
#
_symmetry.space_group_name_H-M   'P 1'
#
loop_
_entity.id
_entity.type
_entity.pdbx_description
1 polymer ?
#
loop_
_entity_poly.entity_id
_entity_poly.type
_entity_poly.pdbx_seq_one_letter_code
_entity_poly.pdbx_strand_id
1 'polypeptide(L)'
;MLTRRAFLKKCRDISVLLCGSSLLSQTVAEGFMTLAHGRLNLAFIFGQNCMGCTTSMLYGNDFDALDFLDHFGRLESHPGLSFSQGDSYLQQLERVVERGDFLLIVEGSIPSRP
;
A
#
# COMPACT_ATOMS: atom_id res chain seq x y z
N MET A 1 -5.27 -30.42 4.29
CA MET A 1 -4.15 -29.46 4.53
C MET A 1 -3.26 -29.45 3.30
N LEU A 2 -2.92 -28.27 2.76
CA LEU A 2 -1.92 -28.15 1.70
C LEU A 2 -0.53 -28.37 2.29
N THR A 3 0.29 -29.23 1.68
CA THR A 3 1.71 -29.30 2.05
C THR A 3 2.43 -28.02 1.61
N ARG A 4 3.49 -27.62 2.31
CA ARG A 4 4.34 -26.46 1.93
C ARG A 4 4.73 -26.50 0.45
N ARG A 5 5.07 -27.69 -0.08
CA ARG A 5 5.43 -27.88 -1.49
C ARG A 5 4.25 -27.62 -2.43
N ALA A 6 3.07 -28.13 -2.11
CA ALA A 6 1.87 -27.90 -2.92
C ALA A 6 1.47 -26.42 -2.93
N PHE A 7 1.59 -25.74 -1.79
CA PHE A 7 1.37 -24.31 -1.68
C PHE A 7 2.33 -23.53 -2.59
N LEU A 8 3.65 -23.78 -2.49
CA LEU A 8 4.64 -23.08 -3.31
C LEU A 8 4.47 -23.32 -4.82
N LYS A 9 4.09 -24.54 -5.23
CA LYS A 9 3.77 -24.82 -6.65
C LYS A 9 2.57 -23.99 -7.13
N LYS A 10 1.53 -23.85 -6.29
CA LYS A 10 0.37 -23.05 -6.63
C LYS A 10 0.70 -21.56 -6.71
N CYS A 11 1.52 -21.03 -5.79
CA CYS A 11 2.03 -19.67 -5.87
C CYS A 11 2.79 -19.42 -7.18
N ARG A 12 3.70 -20.33 -7.56
CA ARG A 12 4.42 -20.27 -8.85
C ARG A 12 3.46 -20.18 -10.02
N ASP A 13 2.47 -21.07 -10.08
CA ASP A 13 1.53 -21.13 -11.21
C ASP A 13 0.73 -19.84 -11.33
N ILE A 14 0.29 -19.27 -10.20
CA ILE A 14 -0.37 -17.97 -10.15
C ILE A 14 0.57 -16.85 -10.59
N SER A 15 1.82 -16.83 -10.13
CA SER A 15 2.81 -15.82 -10.53
C SER A 15 3.10 -15.86 -12.03
N VAL A 16 3.24 -17.05 -12.63
CA VAL A 16 3.44 -17.18 -14.07
C VAL A 16 2.20 -16.74 -14.85
N LEU A 17 1.01 -17.06 -14.38
CA LEU A 17 -0.23 -16.63 -15.01
C LEU A 17 -0.38 -15.09 -15.00
N LEU A 18 -0.12 -14.46 -13.85
CA LEU A 18 -0.28 -13.00 -13.70
C LEU A 18 0.85 -12.21 -14.35
N CYS A 19 2.11 -12.62 -14.14
CA CYS A 19 3.28 -11.86 -14.60
C CYS A 19 3.84 -12.34 -15.95
N GLY A 20 3.51 -13.56 -16.37
CA GLY A 20 3.94 -14.12 -17.66
C GLY A 20 2.92 -13.97 -18.77
N SER A 21 1.70 -13.49 -18.48
CA SER A 21 0.71 -13.15 -19.51
C SER A 21 0.77 -11.67 -19.87
N SER A 22 0.47 -11.34 -21.12
CA SER A 22 0.35 -9.95 -21.57
C SER A 22 -0.96 -9.29 -21.15
N LEU A 23 -1.81 -10.00 -20.40
CA LEU A 23 -3.16 -9.58 -20.04
C LEU A 23 -3.16 -8.30 -19.19
N LEU A 24 -2.14 -8.13 -18.35
CA LEU A 24 -1.99 -6.96 -17.48
C LEU A 24 -1.03 -5.91 -18.06
N SER A 25 -0.41 -6.15 -19.23
CA SER A 25 0.65 -5.27 -19.74
C SER A 25 0.17 -3.84 -20.00
N GLN A 26 -1.06 -3.65 -20.53
CA GLN A 26 -1.62 -2.32 -20.73
C GLN A 26 -1.90 -1.61 -19.41
N THR A 27 -2.56 -2.28 -18.46
CA THR A 27 -2.85 -1.72 -17.14
C THR A 27 -1.58 -1.34 -16.38
N VAL A 28 -0.54 -2.17 -16.47
CA VAL A 28 0.77 -1.88 -15.88
C VAL A 28 1.41 -0.67 -16.56
N ALA A 29 1.37 -0.59 -17.89
CA ALA A 29 1.90 0.55 -18.64
C ALA A 29 1.16 1.87 -18.29
N GLU A 30 -0.17 1.84 -18.23
CA GLU A 30 -1.00 2.98 -17.80
C GLU A 30 -0.68 3.42 -16.37
N GLY A 31 -0.47 2.47 -15.47
CA GLY A 31 -0.02 2.74 -14.10
C GLY A 31 1.32 3.47 -14.06
N PHE A 32 2.31 3.01 -14.84
CA PHE A 32 3.60 3.69 -14.96
C PHE A 32 3.47 5.09 -15.55
N MET A 33 2.64 5.28 -16.58
CA MET A 33 2.40 6.61 -17.15
C MET A 33 1.73 7.54 -16.14
N THR A 34 0.80 7.03 -15.34
CA THR A 34 0.13 7.79 -14.27
C THR A 34 1.14 8.24 -13.22
N LEU A 35 2.02 7.34 -12.76
CA LEU A 35 3.09 7.66 -11.82
C LEU A 35 4.13 8.62 -12.41
N ALA A 36 4.35 8.58 -13.72
CA ALA A 36 5.26 9.52 -14.40
C ALA A 36 4.68 10.94 -14.50
N HIS A 37 3.37 11.13 -14.30
CA HIS A 37 2.69 12.42 -14.46
C HIS A 37 2.18 13.01 -13.14
N GLY A 38 2.29 12.28 -12.04
CA GLY A 38 1.87 12.75 -10.72
C GLY A 38 2.20 11.76 -9.60
N ARG A 39 1.99 12.21 -8.36
CA ARG A 39 2.13 11.35 -7.17
C ARG A 39 0.79 10.74 -6.80
N LEU A 40 0.82 9.49 -6.38
CA LEU A 40 -0.36 8.79 -5.87
C LEU A 40 -0.64 9.22 -4.42
N ASN A 41 -1.85 9.64 -4.12
CA ASN A 41 -2.25 9.92 -2.75
C ASN A 41 -2.39 8.60 -1.97
N LEU A 42 -1.73 8.49 -0.83
CA LEU A 42 -1.68 7.30 0.00
C LEU A 42 -2.37 7.58 1.34
N ALA A 43 -3.35 6.75 1.69
CA ALA A 43 -4.03 6.81 2.98
C ALA A 43 -3.86 5.48 3.72
N PHE A 44 -3.22 5.52 4.89
CA PHE A 44 -3.01 4.33 5.72
C PHE A 44 -4.06 4.23 6.82
N ILE A 45 -4.54 3.00 7.05
CA ILE A 45 -5.36 2.63 8.20
C ILE A 45 -4.72 1.45 8.91
N PHE A 46 -4.73 1.50 10.23
CA PHE A 46 -4.16 0.48 11.10
C PHE A 46 -5.25 -0.39 11.73
N GLY A 47 -5.19 -1.70 11.49
CA GLY A 47 -5.86 -2.71 12.29
C GLY A 47 -4.99 -3.15 13.46
N GLN A 48 -5.01 -4.44 13.78
CA GLN A 48 -4.07 -5.06 14.71
C GLN A 48 -2.70 -5.18 14.06
N ASN A 49 -1.87 -4.15 14.23
CA ASN A 49 -0.55 -4.04 13.63
C ASN A 49 0.56 -4.06 14.69
N CYS A 50 1.79 -4.24 14.22
CA CYS A 50 3.02 -4.15 15.01
C CYS A 50 4.01 -3.11 14.46
N MET A 51 3.58 -2.24 13.54
CA MET A 51 4.40 -1.26 12.80
C MET A 51 5.52 -1.87 11.93
N GLY A 52 5.58 -3.19 11.81
CA GLY A 52 6.61 -3.89 11.04
C GLY A 52 6.52 -3.61 9.54
N CYS A 53 5.30 -3.46 8.98
CA CYS A 53 5.15 -3.16 7.55
C CYS A 53 5.54 -1.71 7.24
N THR A 54 5.12 -0.76 8.09
CA THR A 54 5.60 0.62 8.04
C THR A 54 7.13 0.68 8.14
N THR A 55 7.73 -0.02 9.11
CA THR A 55 9.19 -0.04 9.29
C THR A 55 9.89 -0.62 8.06
N SER A 56 9.36 -1.71 7.49
CA SER A 56 9.89 -2.29 6.25
C SER A 56 9.83 -1.32 5.07
N MET A 57 8.80 -0.47 5.00
CA MET A 57 8.70 0.58 3.97
C MET A 57 9.73 1.68 4.21
N LEU A 58 9.91 2.10 5.46
CA LEU A 58 10.85 3.16 5.83
C LEU A 58 12.32 2.78 5.60
N TYR A 59 12.67 1.51 5.79
CA TYR A 59 14.05 0.99 5.65
C TYR A 59 14.22 0.12 4.40
N GLY A 60 13.44 0.34 3.35
CA GLY A 60 13.59 -0.38 2.09
C GLY A 60 14.99 -0.21 1.48
N ASN A 61 15.51 -1.25 0.81
CA ASN A 61 16.88 -1.26 0.29
C ASN A 61 17.08 -0.56 -1.06
N ASP A 62 16.02 -0.50 -1.89
CA ASP A 62 16.15 -0.05 -3.29
C ASP A 62 15.88 1.46 -3.45
N PHE A 63 15.10 2.05 -2.55
CA PHE A 63 14.77 3.48 -2.52
C PHE A 63 14.64 3.93 -1.07
N ASP A 64 15.20 5.10 -0.74
CA ASP A 64 14.90 5.75 0.53
C ASP A 64 13.40 6.08 0.59
N ALA A 65 12.80 5.96 1.76
CA ALA A 65 11.37 6.21 1.92
C ALA A 65 11.00 7.66 1.63
N LEU A 66 11.90 8.60 1.92
CA LEU A 66 11.72 10.00 1.55
C LEU A 66 11.76 10.18 0.03
N ASP A 67 12.68 9.53 -0.67
CA ASP A 67 12.73 9.56 -2.14
C ASP A 67 11.47 8.96 -2.74
N PHE A 68 10.95 7.87 -2.18
CA PHE A 68 9.67 7.28 -2.59
C PHE A 68 8.51 8.27 -2.43
N LEU A 69 8.43 8.95 -1.29
CA LEU A 69 7.38 9.94 -1.03
C LEU A 69 7.55 11.22 -1.89
N ASP A 70 8.78 11.52 -2.29
CA ASP A 70 9.05 12.65 -3.16
C ASP A 70 8.88 12.34 -4.66
N HIS A 71 8.87 11.08 -5.08
CA HIS A 71 8.76 10.76 -6.50
C HIS A 71 7.46 10.04 -6.86
N PHE A 72 6.91 9.25 -5.95
CA PHE A 72 5.82 8.33 -6.29
C PHE A 72 4.58 8.49 -5.41
N GLY A 73 4.74 8.71 -4.10
CA GLY A 73 3.62 8.67 -3.15
C GLY A 73 3.46 9.95 -2.35
N ARG A 74 2.28 10.57 -2.36
CA ARG A 74 1.93 11.62 -1.40
C ARG A 74 1.23 11.00 -0.20
N LEU A 75 1.88 11.04 0.97
CA LEU A 75 1.27 10.52 2.21
C LEU A 75 0.23 11.51 2.73
N GLU A 76 -1.05 11.20 2.49
CA GLU A 76 -2.18 12.03 2.93
C GLU A 76 -2.63 11.68 4.35
N SER A 77 -2.52 10.41 4.75
CA SER A 77 -2.75 10.00 6.15
C SER A 77 -1.87 8.83 6.53
N HIS A 78 -1.29 8.89 7.72
CA HIS A 78 -0.57 7.75 8.31
C HIS A 78 -0.59 7.81 9.84
N PRO A 79 -1.27 6.88 10.55
CA PRO A 79 -1.48 6.99 11.99
C PRO A 79 -0.19 7.13 12.81
N GLY A 80 0.90 6.47 12.38
CA GLY A 80 2.18 6.50 13.07
C GLY A 80 3.17 7.60 12.62
N LEU A 81 2.87 8.34 11.55
CA LEU A 81 3.79 9.34 10.96
C LEU A 81 3.14 10.74 10.82
N SER A 82 1.83 10.84 11.04
CA SER A 82 1.12 12.13 10.95
C SER A 82 1.52 13.05 12.10
N PHE A 83 1.69 14.33 11.78
CA PHE A 83 1.89 15.36 12.80
C PHE A 83 0.60 15.71 13.54
N SER A 84 -0.55 15.60 12.88
CA SER A 84 -1.89 15.74 13.48
C SER A 84 -2.23 14.51 14.33
N GLN A 85 -2.89 14.72 15.46
CA GLN A 85 -3.30 13.64 16.38
C GLN A 85 -4.73 13.86 16.90
N GLY A 86 -5.38 12.80 17.38
CA GLY A 86 -6.74 12.84 17.90
C GLY A 86 -7.76 13.34 16.88
N ASP A 87 -8.64 14.25 17.29
CA ASP A 87 -9.72 14.77 16.44
C ASP A 87 -9.20 15.48 15.19
N SER A 88 -8.06 16.17 15.28
CA SER A 88 -7.45 16.85 14.13
C SER A 88 -7.01 15.86 13.03
N TYR A 89 -6.54 14.69 13.43
CA TYR A 89 -6.20 13.60 12.51
C TYR A 89 -7.46 13.02 11.87
N LEU A 90 -8.52 12.81 12.66
CA LEU A 90 -9.79 12.27 12.15
C LEU A 90 -10.42 13.22 11.11
N GLN A 91 -10.43 14.52 11.38
CA GLN A 91 -10.90 15.51 10.41
C GLN A 91 -10.06 15.55 9.13
N GLN A 92 -8.74 15.37 9.23
CA GLN A 92 -7.88 15.26 8.05
C GLN A 92 -8.22 14.00 7.26
N LEU A 93 -8.38 12.85 7.93
CA LEU A 93 -8.76 11.59 7.31
C LEU A 93 -10.12 11.69 6.60
N GLU A 94 -11.11 12.32 7.22
CA GLU A 94 -12.43 12.58 6.61
C GLU A 94 -12.29 13.35 5.29
N ARG A 95 -11.49 14.43 5.26
CA ARG A 95 -11.26 15.19 4.02
C ARG A 95 -10.59 14.37 2.92
N VAL A 96 -9.67 13.47 3.29
CA VAL A 96 -9.02 12.56 2.33
C VAL A 96 -10.04 11.58 1.77
N VAL A 97 -10.90 11.03 2.62
CA VAL A 97 -11.99 10.13 2.22
C VAL A 97 -13.00 10.84 1.31
N GLU A 98 -13.37 12.07 1.62
CA GLU A 98 -14.32 12.88 0.83
C GLU A 98 -13.81 13.20 -0.58
N ARG A 99 -12.50 13.44 -0.75
CA ARG A 99 -11.91 13.63 -2.09
C ARG A 99 -11.98 12.36 -2.95
N GLY A 100 -11.89 11.18 -2.33
CA GLY A 100 -12.00 9.88 -3.00
C GLY A 100 -10.85 9.48 -3.93
N ASP A 101 -9.79 10.30 -4.04
CA ASP A 101 -8.68 10.12 -4.96
C ASP A 101 -7.41 9.58 -4.27
N PHE A 102 -7.52 8.46 -3.55
CA PHE A 102 -6.42 7.87 -2.79
C PHE A 102 -6.34 6.34 -2.95
N LEU A 103 -5.13 5.80 -2.80
CA LEU A 103 -4.90 4.38 -2.58
C LEU A 103 -4.98 4.10 -1.08
N LEU A 104 -5.89 3.20 -0.69
CA LEU A 104 -6.02 2.73 0.68
C LEU A 104 -4.99 1.64 0.97
N ILE A 105 -4.18 1.85 2.01
CA ILE A 105 -3.28 0.84 2.55
C ILE A 105 -3.75 0.45 3.94
N VAL A 106 -3.88 -0.86 4.18
CA VAL A 106 -4.28 -1.40 5.48
C VAL A 106 -3.12 -2.19 6.07
N GLU A 107 -2.68 -1.80 7.26
CA GLU A 107 -1.67 -2.53 8.03
C GLU A 107 -2.31 -3.29 9.19
N GLY A 108 -2.03 -4.59 9.28
CA GLY A 108 -2.51 -5.45 10.36
C GLY A 108 -3.86 -6.14 10.08
N SER A 109 -4.24 -7.07 10.96
CA SER A 109 -5.48 -7.83 10.81
C SER A 109 -6.70 -7.02 11.28
N ILE A 110 -7.85 -7.29 10.65
CA ILE A 110 -9.15 -6.82 11.11
C ILE A 110 -9.75 -7.92 11.99
N PRO A 111 -9.86 -7.72 13.32
CA PRO A 111 -10.44 -8.73 14.19
C PRO A 111 -11.93 -8.89 13.86
N SER A 112 -12.34 -10.12 13.54
CA SER A 112 -13.74 -10.45 13.21
C SER A 112 -14.61 -10.66 14.45
N ARG A 113 -14.00 -10.66 15.64
CA ARG A 113 -14.64 -10.74 16.95
C ARG A 113 -13.87 -9.80 17.90
N PRO A 114 -14.56 -9.15 18.85
CA PRO A 114 -13.93 -8.30 19.85
C PRO A 114 -12.98 -9.10 20.75
#